data_AF-A0A644Z1C4-F1
#
_entry.id   AF-A0A644Z1C4-F1
#
_cell.length_a   1.000
_cell.length_b   1.000
_cell.length_c   1.000
_cell.angle_alpha   90.00
_cell.angle_beta   90.00
_cell.angle_gamma   90.00
#
_symmetry.space_group_name_H-M   'P 1'
#
loop_
_entity.id
_entity.type
_entity.pdbx_description
1 polymer ?
#
loop_
_entity_poly.entity_id
_entity_poly.type
_entity_poly.pdbx_seq_one_letter_code
_entity_poly.pdbx_strand_id
1 'polypeptide(L)'
;MIFLNPLNYIECEKVENSSVNIEIETIYEIMDKNLNSSKLFKDTGGVHSVSIFNQNKGVITCEDVARHNAMDKAIGHCVLEGINLKDKIILVSGRISLEMMLKAAQMQIPVIISKSAPTNLSIELANRLNITLIGFVRGERMNIYTNPQRVLIKV
;
A
#
# COMPACT_ATOMS: atom_id res chain seq x y z
N MET A 1 22.65 3.31 -22.02
CA MET A 1 21.48 2.43 -22.29
C MET A 1 20.25 3.33 -22.32
N ILE A 2 19.62 3.50 -23.48
CA ILE A 2 18.38 4.27 -23.60
C ILE A 2 17.28 3.37 -23.03
N PHE A 3 16.76 3.70 -21.85
CA PHE A 3 15.65 2.99 -21.25
C PHE A 3 14.38 3.81 -21.48
N LEU A 4 13.33 3.17 -22.02
CA LEU A 4 12.00 3.76 -22.06
C LEU A 4 11.50 3.91 -20.62
N ASN A 5 11.55 5.12 -20.07
CA ASN A 5 11.01 5.39 -18.73
C ASN A 5 9.47 5.45 -18.83
N PRO A 6 8.74 4.47 -18.24
CA PRO A 6 7.27 4.45 -18.31
C PRO A 6 6.63 5.70 -17.69
N LEU A 7 7.31 6.35 -16.74
CA LEU A 7 6.82 7.54 -16.04
C LEU A 7 6.62 8.75 -16.97
N ASN A 8 7.27 8.76 -18.13
CA ASN A 8 7.12 9.81 -19.14
C ASN A 8 5.73 9.80 -19.81
N TYR A 9 5.02 8.68 -19.74
CA TYR A 9 3.73 8.47 -20.41
C TYR A 9 2.58 8.22 -19.42
N ILE A 10 2.87 8.29 -18.12
CA ILE A 10 1.87 8.11 -17.07
C ILE A 10 1.22 9.46 -16.76
N GLU A 11 -0.08 9.52 -17.00
CA GLU A 11 -0.96 10.59 -16.59
C GLU A 11 -1.79 10.11 -15.39
N CYS A 12 -1.45 10.60 -14.20
CA CYS A 12 -2.20 10.37 -12.97
C CYS A 12 -2.25 11.69 -12.20
N GLU A 13 -3.40 11.99 -11.65
CA GLU A 13 -3.55 13.12 -10.73
C GLU A 13 -2.78 12.85 -9.44
N LYS A 14 -2.22 13.91 -8.86
CA LYS A 14 -1.65 13.80 -7.52
C LYS A 14 -2.76 13.42 -6.54
N VAL A 15 -2.43 12.60 -5.56
CA VAL A 15 -3.35 12.34 -4.46
C VAL A 15 -3.58 13.65 -3.71
N GLU A 16 -4.83 14.08 -3.68
CA GLU A 16 -5.29 15.30 -3.00
C GLU A 16 -4.90 15.25 -1.51
N ASN A 17 -5.01 16.39 -0.82
CA ASN A 17 -4.71 16.48 0.61
C ASN A 17 -5.66 15.59 1.42
N SER A 18 -5.25 14.34 1.61
CA SER A 18 -5.91 13.37 2.47
C SER A 18 -5.67 13.71 3.93
N SER A 19 -6.72 13.63 4.74
CA SER A 19 -6.68 13.81 6.20
C SER A 19 -6.06 12.63 6.95
N VAL A 20 -5.58 11.61 6.23
CA VAL A 20 -4.94 10.42 6.81
C VAL A 20 -3.67 10.84 7.54
N ASN A 21 -3.68 10.61 8.86
CA ASN A 21 -2.53 10.62 9.73
C ASN A 21 -2.48 9.28 10.46
N ILE A 22 -1.32 8.64 10.48
CA ILE A 22 -1.14 7.32 11.09
C ILE A 22 0.05 7.33 12.05
N GLU A 23 -0.16 6.83 13.26
CA GLU A 23 0.90 6.66 14.25
C GLU A 23 1.82 5.48 13.89
N ILE A 24 3.09 5.56 14.25
CA ILE A 24 4.07 4.49 14.01
C ILE A 24 3.60 3.16 14.63
N GLU A 25 3.07 3.19 15.84
CA GLU A 25 2.58 2.01 16.54
C GLU A 25 1.42 1.36 15.78
N THR A 26 0.54 2.20 15.20
CA THR A 26 -0.55 1.72 14.36
C THR A 26 -0.02 1.01 13.14
N ILE A 27 0.98 1.56 12.44
CA ILE A 27 1.61 0.92 11.26
C ILE A 27 2.06 -0.51 11.56
N TYR A 28 2.74 -0.72 12.69
CA TYR A 28 3.19 -2.04 13.10
C TYR A 28 2.01 -2.97 13.42
N GLU A 29 1.02 -2.48 14.15
CA GLU A 29 -0.20 -3.23 14.48
C GLU A 29 -0.94 -3.71 13.23
N ILE A 30 -1.21 -2.82 12.27
CA ILE A 30 -1.96 -3.18 11.07
C ILE A 30 -1.16 -4.07 10.12
N MET A 31 0.18 -3.90 10.08
CA MET A 31 1.04 -4.82 9.32
C MET A 31 1.00 -6.22 9.92
N ASP A 32 1.08 -6.36 11.24
CA ASP A 32 0.97 -7.67 11.89
C ASP A 32 -0.40 -8.33 11.59
N LYS A 33 -1.50 -7.58 11.72
CA LYS A 33 -2.84 -8.05 11.35
C LYS A 33 -2.91 -8.53 9.89
N ASN A 34 -2.32 -7.77 8.95
CA ASN A 34 -2.30 -8.15 7.54
C ASN A 34 -1.48 -9.42 7.27
N LEU A 35 -0.39 -9.66 7.99
CA LEU A 35 0.45 -10.85 7.81
C LEU A 35 -0.14 -12.09 8.48
N ASN A 36 -0.95 -11.91 9.53
CA ASN A 36 -1.55 -13.00 10.30
C ASN A 36 -2.98 -13.36 9.88
N SER A 37 -3.60 -12.62 8.96
CA SER A 37 -4.96 -12.84 8.48
C SER A 37 -5.11 -14.10 7.63
N SER A 38 -4.05 -14.52 6.93
CA SER A 38 -4.14 -15.62 5.97
C SER A 38 -3.84 -16.98 6.58
N LYS A 39 -4.87 -17.83 6.67
CA LYS A 39 -4.68 -19.26 6.95
C LYS A 39 -3.98 -19.95 5.78
N LEU A 40 -4.38 -19.63 4.54
CA LEU A 40 -3.81 -20.25 3.34
C LEU A 40 -2.31 -20.00 3.21
N PHE A 41 -1.84 -18.78 3.52
CA PHE A 41 -0.41 -18.48 3.57
C PHE A 41 0.30 -19.27 4.67
N LYS A 42 -0.31 -19.41 5.87
CA LYS A 42 0.29 -20.20 6.95
C LYS A 42 0.43 -21.68 6.56
N ASP A 43 -0.53 -22.20 5.82
CA ASP A 43 -0.56 -23.61 5.41
C ASP A 43 0.37 -23.88 4.20
N THR A 44 0.56 -22.92 3.30
CA THR A 44 1.21 -23.16 2.00
C THR A 44 2.43 -22.29 1.70
N GLY A 45 2.56 -21.13 2.33
CA GLY A 45 3.51 -20.07 1.95
C GLY A 45 3.30 -19.50 0.54
N GLY A 46 2.24 -19.89 -0.18
CA GLY A 46 2.10 -19.70 -1.63
C GLY A 46 1.23 -18.53 -2.07
N VAL A 47 0.74 -17.70 -1.13
CA VAL A 47 -0.14 -16.57 -1.44
C VAL A 47 0.33 -15.27 -0.81
N HIS A 48 -0.15 -14.16 -1.35
CA HIS A 48 0.04 -12.82 -0.82
C HIS A 48 -1.29 -12.28 -0.27
N SER A 49 -1.22 -11.69 0.92
CA SER A 49 -2.30 -10.89 1.49
C SER A 49 -2.13 -9.42 1.14
N VAL A 50 -3.25 -8.80 0.76
CA VAL A 50 -3.41 -7.34 0.66
C VAL A 50 -4.62 -6.94 1.49
N SER A 51 -4.44 -5.96 2.37
CA SER A 51 -5.52 -5.44 3.22
C SER A 51 -5.72 -3.94 3.03
N ILE A 52 -6.96 -3.50 3.17
CA ILE A 52 -7.34 -2.09 3.21
C ILE A 52 -7.78 -1.76 4.62
N PHE A 53 -7.26 -0.66 5.16
CA PHE A 53 -7.55 -0.17 6.50
C PHE A 53 -8.04 1.27 6.46
N ASN A 54 -8.91 1.62 7.41
CA ASN A 54 -9.14 2.99 7.85
C ASN A 54 -8.49 3.14 9.22
N GLN A 55 -7.33 3.81 9.29
CA GLN A 55 -6.49 3.85 10.50
C GLN A 55 -6.16 2.41 10.99
N ASN A 56 -6.58 2.04 12.21
CA ASN A 56 -6.40 0.71 12.78
C ASN A 56 -7.55 -0.27 12.49
N LYS A 57 -8.62 0.19 11.84
CA LYS A 57 -9.81 -0.60 11.52
C LYS A 57 -9.67 -1.25 10.14
N GLY A 58 -9.63 -2.59 10.11
CA GLY A 58 -9.64 -3.36 8.87
C GLY A 58 -10.95 -3.17 8.12
N VAL A 59 -10.86 -2.93 6.81
CA VAL A 59 -12.00 -2.85 5.89
C VAL A 59 -12.17 -4.19 5.19
N ILE A 60 -11.11 -4.66 4.53
CA ILE A 60 -11.09 -5.93 3.80
C ILE A 60 -9.67 -6.48 3.75
N THR A 61 -9.56 -7.81 3.68
CA THR A 61 -8.33 -8.52 3.35
C THR A 61 -8.62 -9.48 2.20
N CYS A 62 -7.77 -9.45 1.18
CA CYS A 62 -7.85 -10.36 0.04
C CYS A 62 -6.54 -11.10 -0.16
N GLU A 63 -6.64 -12.28 -0.75
CA GLU A 63 -5.52 -13.18 -1.00
C GLU A 63 -5.47 -13.60 -2.46
N ASP A 64 -4.26 -13.79 -2.97
CA ASP A 64 -4.01 -14.39 -4.26
C ASP A 64 -2.55 -14.88 -4.34
N VAL A 65 -2.26 -15.82 -5.25
CA VAL A 65 -0.87 -16.24 -5.52
C VAL A 65 -0.04 -15.02 -5.96
N ALA A 66 -0.63 -14.11 -6.73
CA ALA A 66 0.04 -12.89 -7.16
C ALA A 66 -0.43 -11.66 -6.37
N ARG A 67 0.53 -10.92 -5.82
CA ARG A 67 0.24 -9.70 -5.02
C ARG A 67 -0.55 -8.61 -5.75
N HIS A 68 -0.40 -8.46 -7.07
CA HIS A 68 -1.17 -7.48 -7.84
C HIS A 68 -2.64 -7.89 -7.97
N ASN A 69 -2.92 -9.18 -8.10
CA ASN A 69 -4.28 -9.72 -8.11
C ASN A 69 -4.94 -9.60 -6.72
N ALA A 70 -4.19 -9.86 -5.64
CA ALA A 70 -4.69 -9.65 -4.29
C ALA A 70 -5.09 -8.17 -4.06
N MET A 71 -4.32 -7.23 -4.61
CA MET A 71 -4.64 -5.81 -4.58
C MET A 71 -5.86 -5.46 -5.44
N ASP A 72 -5.98 -6.04 -6.63
CA ASP A 72 -7.17 -5.85 -7.48
C ASP A 72 -8.44 -6.35 -6.81
N LYS A 73 -8.39 -7.51 -6.13
CA LYS A 73 -9.53 -8.02 -5.34
C LYS A 73 -9.92 -7.07 -4.21
N ALA A 74 -8.94 -6.55 -3.47
CA ALA A 74 -9.20 -5.64 -2.36
C ALA A 74 -9.79 -4.31 -2.84
N ILE A 75 -9.21 -3.69 -3.88
CA ILE A 75 -9.72 -2.46 -4.48
C ILE A 75 -11.09 -2.72 -5.12
N GLY A 76 -11.23 -3.79 -5.90
CA GLY A 76 -12.46 -4.15 -6.59
C GLY A 76 -13.62 -4.38 -5.62
N HIS A 77 -13.37 -5.02 -4.48
CA HIS A 77 -14.36 -5.14 -3.41
C HIS A 77 -14.83 -3.76 -2.93
N CYS A 78 -13.91 -2.83 -2.62
CA CYS A 78 -14.30 -1.48 -2.20
C CYS A 78 -15.08 -0.73 -3.29
N VAL A 79 -14.72 -0.89 -4.57
CA VAL A 79 -15.47 -0.27 -5.67
C VAL A 79 -16.90 -0.83 -5.77
N LEU A 80 -17.06 -2.15 -5.68
CA LEU A 80 -18.37 -2.81 -5.74
C LEU A 80 -19.27 -2.43 -4.56
N GLU A 81 -18.69 -2.27 -3.37
CA GLU A 81 -19.41 -1.89 -2.15
C GLU A 81 -19.55 -0.37 -1.96
N GLY A 82 -19.09 0.46 -2.92
CA GLY A 82 -19.15 1.92 -2.82
C GLY A 82 -18.31 2.52 -1.68
N ILE A 83 -17.26 1.81 -1.24
CA ILE A 83 -16.37 2.24 -0.16
C ILE A 83 -15.32 3.20 -0.73
N ASN A 84 -15.28 4.43 -0.22
CA ASN A 84 -14.28 5.42 -0.60
C ASN A 84 -12.87 5.00 -0.09
N LEU A 85 -11.88 5.12 -0.99
CA LEU A 85 -10.48 4.77 -0.80
C LEU A 85 -9.56 5.97 -0.53
N LYS A 86 -10.04 7.21 -0.69
CA LYS A 86 -9.27 8.46 -0.53
C LYS A 86 -8.70 8.70 0.88
N ASP A 87 -9.27 8.04 1.87
CA ASP A 87 -8.92 8.10 3.29
C ASP A 87 -8.41 6.74 3.82
N LYS A 88 -8.02 5.82 2.92
CA LYS A 88 -7.65 4.45 3.27
C LYS A 88 -6.15 4.20 3.13
N ILE A 89 -5.71 3.10 3.76
CA ILE A 89 -4.33 2.64 3.80
C ILE A 89 -4.30 1.24 3.20
N ILE A 90 -3.43 1.00 2.23
CA ILE A 90 -3.19 -0.35 1.70
C ILE A 90 -1.97 -0.98 2.36
N LEU A 91 -2.12 -2.23 2.78
CA LEU A 91 -1.03 -3.09 3.25
C LEU A 91 -0.77 -4.22 2.30
N VAL A 92 0.50 -4.49 2.01
CA VAL A 92 0.92 -5.52 1.07
C VAL A 92 1.98 -6.42 1.71
N SER A 93 1.74 -7.73 1.69
CA SER A 93 2.69 -8.73 2.18
C SER A 93 3.93 -8.91 1.29
N GLY A 94 3.84 -8.53 0.01
CA GLY A 94 4.91 -8.56 -0.98
C GLY A 94 5.47 -7.18 -1.36
N ARG A 95 6.38 -7.14 -2.35
CA ARG A 95 7.00 -5.91 -2.88
C ARG A 95 5.99 -5.00 -3.57
N ILE A 96 6.27 -3.70 -3.65
CA ILE A 96 5.46 -2.74 -4.43
C ILE A 96 6.10 -2.52 -5.80
N SER A 97 5.37 -2.84 -6.87
CA SER A 97 5.76 -2.54 -8.26
C SER A 97 5.17 -1.20 -8.72
N LEU A 98 5.64 -0.71 -9.88
CA LEU A 98 5.05 0.45 -10.54
C LEU A 98 3.55 0.26 -10.82
N GLU A 99 3.17 -0.92 -11.33
CA GLU A 99 1.77 -1.28 -11.61
C GLU A 99 0.87 -1.20 -10.36
N MET A 100 1.34 -1.72 -9.22
CA MET A 100 0.60 -1.63 -7.95
C MET A 100 0.46 -0.18 -7.49
N MET A 101 1.53 0.62 -7.63
CA MET A 101 1.48 2.05 -7.32
C MET A 101 0.47 2.80 -8.20
N LEU A 102 0.40 2.48 -9.50
CA LEU A 102 -0.58 3.05 -10.42
C LEU A 102 -2.02 2.75 -10.00
N LYS A 103 -2.30 1.50 -9.60
CA LYS A 103 -3.63 1.10 -9.11
C LYS A 103 -4.05 1.91 -7.88
N ALA A 104 -3.13 2.09 -6.93
CA ALA A 104 -3.39 2.94 -5.75
C ALA A 104 -3.60 4.42 -6.12
N ALA A 105 -2.78 4.95 -7.03
CA ALA A 105 -2.88 6.33 -7.50
C ALA A 105 -4.21 6.62 -8.20
N GLN A 106 -4.65 5.72 -9.09
CA GLN A 106 -5.93 5.83 -9.79
C GLN A 106 -7.11 5.85 -8.80
N MET A 107 -6.98 5.13 -7.69
CA MET A 107 -7.99 5.11 -6.61
C MET A 107 -7.78 6.20 -5.56
N GLN A 108 -6.84 7.13 -5.79
CA GLN A 108 -6.52 8.25 -4.90
C GLN A 108 -6.14 7.81 -3.47
N ILE A 109 -5.49 6.65 -3.34
CA ILE A 109 -5.10 6.08 -2.05
C ILE A 109 -3.84 6.79 -1.53
N PRO A 110 -3.89 7.40 -0.33
CA PRO A 110 -2.81 8.26 0.17
C PRO A 110 -1.62 7.51 0.77
N VAL A 111 -1.79 6.26 1.23
CA VAL A 111 -0.75 5.51 1.96
C VAL A 111 -0.69 4.05 1.50
N ILE A 112 0.52 3.59 1.18
CA ILE A 112 0.83 2.19 0.88
C ILE A 112 1.96 1.72 1.81
N ILE A 113 1.73 0.61 2.49
CA ILE A 113 2.64 0.01 3.46
C ILE A 113 2.97 -1.42 3.00
N SER A 114 4.26 -1.75 2.95
CA SER A 114 4.73 -3.06 2.50
C SER A 114 5.65 -3.72 3.51
N LYS A 115 5.47 -5.03 3.70
CA LYS A 115 6.43 -5.88 4.41
C LYS A 115 7.80 -5.91 3.70
N SER A 116 7.84 -5.66 2.40
CA SER A 116 9.01 -5.87 1.53
C SER A 116 9.45 -4.57 0.83
N ALA A 117 10.34 -4.72 -0.16
CA ALA A 117 10.94 -3.62 -0.88
C ALA A 117 9.99 -3.01 -1.93
N PRO A 118 9.88 -1.69 -2.03
CA PRO A 118 9.38 -1.03 -3.24
C PRO A 118 10.43 -1.06 -4.38
N THR A 119 10.01 -0.84 -5.62
CA THR A 119 10.92 -0.60 -6.75
C THR A 119 11.23 0.89 -6.90
N ASN A 120 12.35 1.24 -7.54
CA ASN A 120 12.71 2.64 -7.82
C ASN A 120 11.59 3.40 -8.55
N LEU A 121 10.99 2.79 -9.58
CA LEU A 121 9.87 3.40 -10.31
C LEU A 121 8.64 3.62 -9.42
N SER A 122 8.36 2.70 -8.48
CA SER A 122 7.25 2.89 -7.53
C SER A 122 7.53 4.01 -6.52
N ILE A 123 8.78 4.17 -6.08
CA ILE A 123 9.20 5.27 -5.20
C ILE A 123 9.07 6.60 -5.95
N GLU A 124 9.59 6.69 -7.17
CA GLU A 124 9.54 7.91 -7.98
C GLU A 124 8.10 8.33 -8.28
N LEU A 125 7.24 7.38 -8.65
CA LEU A 125 5.83 7.64 -8.87
C LEU A 125 5.11 8.06 -7.58
N ALA A 126 5.34 7.37 -6.46
CA ALA A 126 4.73 7.73 -5.18
C ALA A 126 5.08 9.16 -4.76
N ASN A 127 6.34 9.55 -4.96
CA ASN A 127 6.80 10.90 -4.66
C ASN A 127 6.09 11.93 -5.55
N ARG A 128 6.06 11.69 -6.87
CA ARG A 128 5.38 12.57 -7.86
C ARG A 128 3.90 12.75 -7.54
N LEU A 129 3.24 11.70 -7.06
CA LEU A 129 1.80 11.64 -6.84
C LEU A 129 1.37 11.89 -5.38
N ASN A 130 2.28 12.36 -4.51
CA ASN A 130 1.96 12.66 -3.10
C ASN A 130 1.43 11.44 -2.30
N ILE A 131 1.90 10.24 -2.61
CA ILE A 131 1.58 9.00 -1.90
C ILE A 131 2.67 8.69 -0.87
N THR A 132 2.28 8.38 0.36
CA THR A 132 3.19 7.92 1.40
C THR A 132 3.49 6.44 1.16
N LEU A 133 4.75 6.13 0.86
CA LEU A 133 5.20 4.75 0.62
C LEU A 133 6.13 4.30 1.74
N ILE A 134 5.72 3.25 2.44
CA ILE A 134 6.48 2.65 3.55
C ILE A 134 6.82 1.22 3.15
N GLY A 135 8.09 0.85 3.27
CA GLY A 135 8.59 -0.49 2.94
C GLY A 135 9.36 -1.11 4.09
N PHE A 136 9.64 -2.40 3.95
CA PHE A 136 10.37 -3.19 4.96
C PHE A 136 9.76 -3.13 6.37
N VAL A 137 8.42 -3.03 6.48
CA VAL A 137 7.75 -3.02 7.78
C VAL A 137 7.81 -4.42 8.39
N ARG A 138 8.60 -4.57 9.47
CA ARG A 138 8.76 -5.84 10.19
C ARG A 138 9.19 -5.57 11.64
N GLY A 139 8.44 -6.13 12.59
CA GLY A 139 8.64 -5.78 14.00
C GLY A 139 8.49 -4.28 14.18
N GLU A 140 9.45 -3.65 14.86
CA GLU A 140 9.47 -2.20 15.10
C GLU A 140 10.44 -1.46 14.17
N ARG A 141 10.56 -1.93 12.91
CA ARG A 141 11.40 -1.30 11.90
C ARG A 141 10.63 -1.10 10.61
N MET A 142 10.89 0.03 9.94
CA MET A 142 10.35 0.38 8.64
C MET A 142 11.23 1.43 7.96
N ASN A 143 11.06 1.59 6.65
CA ASN A 143 11.62 2.69 5.88
C ASN A 143 10.48 3.50 5.26
N ILE A 144 10.42 4.80 5.53
CA ILE A 144 9.52 5.72 4.85
C ILE A 144 10.25 6.27 3.63
N TYR A 145 9.78 5.94 2.43
CA TYR A 145 10.44 6.30 1.17
C TYR A 145 9.98 7.64 0.61
N THR A 146 8.70 7.97 0.80
CA THR A 146 8.08 9.17 0.20
C THR A 146 7.03 9.75 1.11
N ASN A 147 6.83 11.07 1.02
CA ASN A 147 5.73 11.80 1.63
C ASN A 147 5.48 11.46 3.12
N PRO A 148 6.48 11.64 4.01
CA PRO A 148 6.41 11.22 5.41
C PRO A 148 5.41 12.02 6.26
N GLN A 149 4.85 13.12 5.76
CA GLN A 149 3.98 14.03 6.51
C GLN A 149 2.71 13.38 7.08
N ARG A 150 2.31 12.20 6.58
CA ARG A 150 1.16 11.43 7.10
C ARG A 150 1.53 10.49 8.24
N VAL A 151 2.81 10.34 8.58
CA VAL A 151 3.29 9.47 9.65
C VAL A 151 3.58 10.31 10.89
N LEU A 152 2.90 10.01 11.99
CA LEU A 152 3.04 10.72 13.25
C LEU A 152 4.08 10.04 14.14
N ILE A 153 5.03 10.82 14.64
CA ILE A 153 6.02 10.41 15.64
C ILE A 153 5.59 11.03 16.97
N LYS A 154 5.34 10.20 17.99
CA LYS A 154 5.20 10.72 19.35
C LYS A 154 6.58 11.20 19.82
N VAL A 155 6.69 12.50 20.06
CA VAL A 155 7.86 13.15 20.66
C VAL A 155 7.76 13.04 22.17
#